data_AF-Q6S3D1-F1
#
_entry.id   AF-Q6S3D1-F1
#
_cell.length_a   1.000
_cell.length_b   1.000
_cell.length_c   1.000
_cell.angle_alpha   90.00
_cell.angle_beta   90.00
_cell.angle_gamma   90.00
#
_symmetry.space_group_name_H-M   'P 1'
#
loop_
_entity.id
_entity.type
_entity.pdbx_description
1 polymer ?
#
loop_
_entity_poly.entity_id
_entity_poly.type
_entity_poly.pdbx_seq_one_letter_code
_entity_poly.pdbx_strand_id
1 'polypeptide(L)'
;IYRVLKPGQYFAAYEWCMTNSFDPNNQEHQKIKAEIEIGDGLPDIRLTGKCLEALKQAGFEVIWEKDLAAGSPVPWYLPLDKSHFSLSSFRLTAVGRFITKNMVKALEAIGLAPKGSQRVQDFLEKAAEGL
;
A
#
# COMPACT_ATOMS: atom_id res chain seq x y z
N ILE A 1 -9.30 -13.22 15.88
CA ILE A 1 -9.49 -14.35 14.92
C ILE A 1 -9.50 -15.68 15.66
N TYR A 2 -8.42 -16.03 16.38
CA TYR A 2 -8.28 -17.28 17.11
C TYR A 2 -9.52 -17.71 17.92
N ARG A 3 -10.06 -16.80 18.76
CA ARG A 3 -11.23 -17.04 19.63
C ARG A 3 -12.46 -17.61 18.92
N VAL A 4 -12.67 -17.31 17.63
CA VAL A 4 -13.88 -17.69 16.88
C VAL A 4 -13.61 -18.72 15.79
N LEU A 5 -12.34 -19.09 15.57
CA LEU A 5 -11.97 -20.12 14.61
C LEU A 5 -12.29 -21.50 15.20
N LYS A 6 -12.91 -22.37 14.40
CA LYS A 6 -13.20 -23.74 14.85
C LYS A 6 -11.89 -24.49 15.13
N PRO A 7 -11.83 -25.36 16.16
CA PRO A 7 -10.63 -26.15 16.44
C PRO A 7 -10.15 -26.95 15.22
N GLY A 8 -8.83 -26.98 15.01
CA GLY A 8 -8.19 -27.69 13.90
C GLY A 8 -8.33 -27.05 12.52
N GLN A 9 -8.94 -25.87 12.41
CA GLN A 9 -9.03 -25.13 11.13
C GLN A 9 -7.83 -24.19 10.94
N TYR A 10 -7.58 -23.86 9.67
CA TYR A 10 -6.49 -22.99 9.26
C TYR A 10 -6.98 -21.54 9.08
N PHE A 11 -6.07 -20.60 9.34
CA PHE A 11 -6.22 -19.20 9.03
C PHE A 11 -5.11 -18.80 8.06
N ALA A 12 -5.48 -18.09 6.99
CA ALA A 12 -4.55 -17.50 6.04
C ALA A 12 -4.78 -15.98 6.00
N ALA A 13 -3.68 -15.22 5.98
CA ALA A 13 -3.68 -13.78 5.85
C ALA A 13 -2.68 -13.36 4.77
N TYR A 14 -2.97 -12.25 4.12
CA TYR A 14 -2.03 -11.49 3.31
C TYR A 14 -1.95 -10.09 3.93
N GLU A 15 -0.74 -9.61 4.20
CA GLU A 15 -0.51 -8.43 5.02
C GLU A 15 0.65 -7.61 4.47
N TRP A 16 0.54 -6.29 4.57
CA TRP A 16 1.66 -5.39 4.32
C TRP A 16 2.60 -5.42 5.51
N CYS A 17 3.89 -5.65 5.26
CA CYS A 17 4.90 -5.72 6.31
C CYS A 17 6.12 -4.90 5.92
N MET A 18 6.71 -4.21 6.90
CA MET A 18 8.04 -3.64 6.76
C MET A 18 9.07 -4.78 6.76
N THR A 19 10.04 -4.68 5.86
CA THR A 19 11.14 -5.65 5.76
C THR A 19 12.21 -5.38 6.82
N ASN A 20 13.17 -6.30 6.96
CA ASN A 20 14.31 -6.11 7.87
C ASN A 20 15.22 -4.93 7.49
N SER A 21 15.05 -4.35 6.29
CA SER A 21 15.77 -3.15 5.86
C SER A 21 15.19 -1.86 6.45
N PHE A 22 14.00 -1.91 7.07
CA PHE A 22 13.39 -0.75 7.70
C PHE A 22 14.09 -0.41 9.02
N ASP A 23 14.65 0.80 9.12
CA ASP A 23 15.19 1.37 10.36
C ASP A 23 14.18 2.36 10.98
N PRO A 24 13.63 2.07 12.18
CA PRO A 24 12.69 2.97 12.83
C PRO A 24 13.31 4.31 13.29
N ASN A 25 14.64 4.41 13.39
CA ASN A 25 15.31 5.66 13.76
C ASN A 25 15.65 6.52 12.54
N ASN A 26 15.50 5.98 11.33
CA ASN A 26 15.71 6.72 10.10
C ASN A 26 14.45 7.54 9.77
N GLN A 27 14.58 8.87 9.79
CA GLN A 27 13.47 9.79 9.52
C GLN A 27 12.87 9.63 8.12
N GLU A 28 13.68 9.29 7.11
CA GLU A 28 13.20 9.10 5.75
C GLU A 28 12.37 7.82 5.64
N HIS A 29 12.81 6.73 6.29
CA HIS A 29 12.04 5.48 6.33
C HIS A 29 10.69 5.69 7.03
N GLN A 30 10.67 6.44 8.14
CA GLN A 30 9.44 6.78 8.84
C GLN A 30 8.49 7.62 7.99
N LYS A 31 9.04 8.58 7.24
CA LYS A 31 8.26 9.42 6.31
C LYS A 31 7.63 8.57 5.21
N ILE A 32 8.41 7.73 4.54
CA ILE A 32 7.93 6.80 3.50
C ILE A 32 6.83 5.90 4.04
N LYS A 33 7.06 5.27 5.20
CA LYS A 33 6.05 4.43 5.87
C LYS A 33 4.76 5.19 6.14
N ALA A 34 4.84 6.42 6.67
CA ALA A 34 3.66 7.24 6.95
C ALA A 34 2.90 7.64 5.67
N GLU A 35 3.60 7.91 4.57
CA GLU A 35 2.99 8.24 3.28
C GLU A 35 2.24 7.03 2.68
N ILE A 36 2.83 5.84 2.77
CA ILE A 36 2.18 4.56 2.39
C ILE A 36 0.94 4.31 3.28
N GLU A 37 1.10 4.41 4.60
CA GLU A 37 0.01 4.19 5.57
C GLU A 37 -1.18 5.08 5.32
N ILE A 38 -0.92 6.37 5.14
CA ILE A 38 -1.98 7.33 4.82
C ILE A 38 -2.58 6.95 3.48
N GLY A 39 -1.82 6.94 2.38
CA GLY A 39 -2.39 6.86 1.04
C GLY A 39 -3.06 5.53 0.68
N ASP A 40 -2.61 4.41 1.25
CA ASP A 40 -3.25 3.10 1.10
C ASP A 40 -4.29 2.80 2.20
N GLY A 41 -4.48 3.72 3.15
CA GLY A 41 -5.44 3.57 4.26
C GLY A 41 -5.09 2.43 5.20
N LEU A 42 -3.79 2.18 5.41
CA LEU A 42 -3.28 1.11 6.25
C LEU A 42 -3.14 1.59 7.71
N PRO A 43 -3.36 0.70 8.69
CA PRO A 43 -2.87 0.94 10.05
C PRO A 43 -1.33 0.92 10.07
N ASP A 44 -0.75 1.26 11.23
CA ASP A 44 0.69 1.17 11.48
C ASP A 44 1.30 -0.16 10.97
N ILE A 45 2.10 -0.08 9.91
CA ILE A 45 2.68 -1.24 9.22
C ILE A 45 3.82 -1.78 10.06
N ARG A 46 3.69 -3.04 10.49
CA ARG A 46 4.66 -3.69 11.38
C ARG A 46 5.75 -4.41 10.59
N LEU A 47 6.89 -4.63 11.25
CA LEU A 47 7.91 -5.55 10.76
C LEU A 47 7.32 -6.96 10.62
N THR A 48 7.70 -7.69 9.57
CA THR A 48 7.23 -9.08 9.34
C THR A 48 7.36 -9.94 10.59
N GLY A 49 8.52 -9.89 11.26
CA GLY A 49 8.77 -10.66 12.48
C GLY A 49 7.79 -10.32 13.63
N LYS A 50 7.33 -9.08 13.72
CA LYS A 50 6.33 -8.65 14.71
C LYS A 50 4.92 -9.16 14.38
N CYS A 51 4.57 -9.23 13.10
CA CYS A 51 3.32 -9.86 12.67
C CYS A 51 3.29 -11.35 13.03
N LEU A 52 4.39 -12.09 12.77
CA LEU A 52 4.51 -13.50 13.12
C LEU A 52 4.48 -13.72 14.64
N GLU A 53 5.16 -12.87 15.40
CA GLU A 53 5.15 -12.91 16.87
C GLU A 53 3.73 -12.72 17.42
N ALA A 54 2.98 -11.77 16.88
CA ALA A 54 1.59 -11.52 17.27
C ALA A 54 0.68 -12.73 16.98
N LEU A 55 0.86 -13.43 15.85
CA LEU A 55 0.13 -14.66 15.55
C LEU A 55 0.39 -15.75 16.59
N LYS A 56 1.67 -15.95 16.96
CA LYS A 56 2.06 -16.92 18.00
C LYS A 56 1.46 -16.55 19.36
N GLN A 57 1.56 -15.28 19.75
CA GLN A 57 0.96 -14.79 21.01
C GLN A 57 -0.57 -14.94 21.04
N ALA A 58 -1.24 -14.85 19.87
CA ALA A 58 -2.67 -15.08 19.76
C ALA A 58 -3.09 -16.55 19.86
N GLY A 59 -2.12 -17.49 19.92
CA GLY A 59 -2.35 -18.94 20.05
C GLY A 59 -2.22 -19.73 18.75
N PHE A 60 -1.85 -19.09 17.63
CA PHE A 60 -1.63 -19.78 16.37
C PHE A 60 -0.24 -20.42 16.28
N GLU A 61 -0.17 -21.57 15.62
CA GLU A 61 1.08 -22.10 15.09
C GLU A 61 1.28 -21.55 13.66
N VAL A 62 2.44 -20.94 13.40
CA VAL A 62 2.81 -20.49 12.06
C VAL A 62 3.45 -21.66 11.32
N ILE A 63 2.70 -22.27 10.41
CA ILE A 63 3.15 -23.43 9.61
C ILE A 63 3.77 -23.06 8.27
N TRP A 64 3.46 -21.86 7.74
CA TRP A 64 3.98 -21.36 6.47
C TRP A 64 3.92 -19.84 6.42
N GLU A 65 4.99 -19.23 5.93
CA GLU A 65 5.05 -17.82 5.58
C GLU A 65 5.88 -17.63 4.30
N LYS A 66 5.60 -16.57 3.55
CA LYS A 66 6.37 -16.23 2.35
C LYS A 66 6.22 -14.76 2.00
N ASP A 67 7.34 -14.11 1.68
CA ASP A 67 7.35 -12.84 0.97
C ASP A 67 6.96 -13.08 -0.50
N LEU A 68 5.75 -12.65 -0.86
CA LEU A 68 5.24 -12.77 -2.23
C LEU A 68 5.84 -11.74 -3.19
N ALA A 69 6.35 -10.60 -2.70
CA ALA A 69 6.97 -9.59 -3.53
C ALA A 69 8.34 -10.08 -4.05
N ALA A 70 9.15 -10.67 -3.17
CA ALA A 70 10.46 -11.21 -3.53
C ALA A 70 10.38 -12.41 -4.50
N GLY A 71 9.32 -13.22 -4.41
CA GLY A 71 9.13 -14.41 -5.23
C GLY A 71 8.36 -14.21 -6.54
N SER A 72 7.95 -12.97 -6.86
CA SER A 72 7.13 -12.68 -8.03
C SER A 72 7.95 -12.70 -9.32
N PRO A 73 7.46 -13.33 -10.42
CA PRO A 73 8.15 -13.29 -11.72
C PRO A 73 8.11 -11.90 -12.38
N VAL A 74 7.25 -11.01 -11.88
CA VAL A 74 7.13 -9.62 -12.30
C VAL A 74 7.38 -8.69 -11.11
N PRO A 75 8.13 -7.58 -11.28
CA PRO A 75 8.33 -6.64 -10.19
C PRO A 75 7.00 -6.04 -9.71
N TRP A 76 6.81 -5.96 -8.40
CA TRP A 76 5.60 -5.38 -7.81
C TRP A 76 5.39 -3.92 -8.24
N TYR A 77 6.49 -3.18 -8.46
CA TYR A 77 6.49 -1.78 -8.87
C TYR A 77 6.28 -1.59 -10.37
N LEU A 78 6.11 -2.66 -11.17
CA LEU A 78 5.93 -2.54 -12.61
C LEU A 78 4.78 -1.58 -13.01
N PRO A 79 3.62 -1.56 -12.33
CA PRO A 79 2.58 -0.59 -12.65
C PRO A 79 2.95 0.85 -12.32
N LEU A 80 3.96 1.08 -11.46
CA LEU A 80 4.46 2.38 -11.04
C LEU A 80 5.65 2.87 -11.89
N ASP A 81 6.29 1.95 -12.62
CA ASP A 81 7.44 2.23 -13.45
C ASP A 81 7.08 3.17 -14.62
N LYS A 82 7.83 4.27 -14.71
CA LYS A 82 7.65 5.33 -15.71
C LYS A 82 8.61 5.17 -16.89
N SER A 83 9.56 4.24 -16.81
CA SER A 83 10.60 4.02 -17.84
C SER A 83 10.01 3.53 -19.16
N HIS A 84 8.89 2.78 -19.11
CA HIS A 84 8.17 2.29 -20.28
C HIS A 84 6.95 3.16 -20.57
N PHE A 85 6.98 3.93 -21.66
CA PHE A 85 5.87 4.80 -22.03
C PHE A 85 4.68 4.02 -22.61
N SER A 86 3.51 4.20 -22.01
CA SER A 86 2.22 3.65 -22.42
C SER A 86 1.11 4.56 -21.88
N LEU A 87 -0.13 4.36 -22.32
CA LEU A 87 -1.27 5.11 -21.76
C LEU A 87 -1.44 4.89 -20.24
N SER A 88 -1.11 3.68 -19.75
CA SER A 88 -1.18 3.36 -18.33
C SER A 88 -0.06 4.00 -17.52
N SER A 89 1.15 4.16 -18.07
CA SER A 89 2.25 4.86 -17.39
C SER A 89 2.17 6.38 -17.56
N PHE A 90 1.50 6.89 -18.60
CA PHE A 90 1.29 8.33 -18.82
C PHE A 90 0.67 9.00 -17.59
N ARG A 91 -0.39 8.41 -17.01
CA ARG A 91 -1.09 8.94 -15.81
C ARG A 91 -0.18 9.10 -14.58
N LEU A 92 0.98 8.43 -14.56
CA LEU A 92 1.95 8.48 -13.48
C LEU A 92 3.09 9.49 -13.71
N THR A 93 3.24 9.97 -14.94
CA THR A 93 4.17 11.05 -15.27
C THR A 93 3.70 12.38 -14.64
N ALA A 94 4.62 13.33 -14.47
CA ALA A 94 4.26 14.65 -13.92
C ALA A 94 3.18 15.36 -14.76
N VAL A 95 3.27 15.25 -16.10
CA VAL A 95 2.29 15.83 -17.02
C VAL A 95 0.95 15.11 -16.92
N GLY A 96 0.95 13.78 -16.88
CA GLY A 96 -0.27 13.00 -16.73
C GLY A 96 -0.98 13.30 -15.41
N ARG A 97 -0.25 13.31 -14.28
CA ARG A 97 -0.77 13.69 -12.96
C ARG A 97 -1.38 15.10 -12.98
N PHE A 98 -0.70 16.06 -13.59
CA PHE A 98 -1.22 17.41 -13.74
C PHE A 98 -2.55 17.43 -14.51
N ILE A 99 -2.64 16.72 -15.64
CA ILE A 99 -3.86 16.65 -16.45
C ILE A 99 -5.00 15.98 -15.67
N THR A 100 -4.74 14.80 -15.07
CA THR A 100 -5.76 14.05 -14.34
C THR A 100 -6.29 14.83 -13.14
N LYS A 101 -5.41 15.51 -12.40
CA LYS A 101 -5.77 16.37 -11.27
C LYS A 101 -6.70 17.50 -11.70
N ASN A 102 -6.33 18.25 -12.74
CA ASN A 102 -7.17 19.36 -13.22
C ASN A 102 -8.49 18.86 -13.81
N MET A 103 -8.49 17.69 -14.47
CA MET A 103 -9.72 17.06 -14.96
C MET A 103 -10.65 16.69 -13.80
N VAL A 104 -10.16 16.00 -12.76
CA VAL A 104 -10.98 15.66 -11.56
C VAL A 104 -11.56 16.91 -10.92
N LYS A 105 -10.75 17.96 -10.76
CA LYS A 105 -11.20 19.26 -10.24
C LYS A 105 -12.33 19.87 -11.08
N ALA A 106 -12.20 19.84 -12.40
CA ALA A 106 -13.23 20.38 -13.31
C ALA A 106 -14.53 19.55 -13.23
N LEU A 107 -14.41 18.22 -13.22
CA LEU A 107 -15.56 17.32 -13.12
C LEU A 107 -16.30 17.49 -11.79
N GLU A 108 -15.60 17.71 -10.69
CA GLU A 108 -16.20 18.01 -9.39
C GLU A 108 -16.90 19.38 -9.39
N ALA A 109 -16.28 20.40 -10.02
CA ALA A 109 -16.84 21.74 -10.10
C ALA A 109 -18.16 21.80 -10.89
N ILE A 110 -18.30 21.01 -11.96
CA ILE A 110 -19.55 20.91 -12.74
C ILE A 110 -20.56 19.90 -12.15
N GLY A 111 -20.21 19.24 -11.05
CA GLY A 111 -21.07 18.27 -10.37
C GLY A 111 -21.16 16.88 -11.00
N LEU A 112 -20.30 16.57 -12.00
CA LEU A 112 -20.23 15.24 -12.58
C LEU A 112 -19.48 14.26 -11.66
N ALA A 113 -18.43 14.74 -10.98
CA ALA A 113 -17.74 13.98 -9.94
C ALA A 113 -18.30 14.35 -8.55
N PRO A 114 -18.39 13.39 -7.60
CA PRO A 114 -18.82 13.67 -6.24
C PRO A 114 -17.94 14.71 -5.52
N LYS A 115 -18.54 15.43 -4.56
CA LYS A 115 -17.78 16.34 -3.69
C LYS A 115 -16.70 15.56 -2.92
N GLY A 116 -15.48 16.08 -2.94
CA GLY A 116 -14.32 15.45 -2.32
C GLY A 116 -13.49 14.58 -3.25
N SER A 117 -13.87 14.39 -4.52
CA SER A 117 -13.08 13.64 -5.50
C SER A 117 -11.64 14.18 -5.64
N GLN A 118 -11.47 15.50 -5.65
CA GLN A 118 -10.14 16.13 -5.67
C GLN A 118 -9.32 15.77 -4.42
N ARG A 119 -9.95 15.75 -3.25
CA ARG A 119 -9.29 15.39 -1.99
C ARG A 119 -8.83 13.93 -1.99
N VAL A 120 -9.66 13.03 -2.52
CA VAL A 120 -9.30 11.60 -2.67
C VAL A 120 -8.14 11.44 -3.66
N GLN A 121 -8.16 12.15 -4.79
CA GLN A 121 -7.03 12.15 -5.74
C GLN A 121 -5.73 12.60 -5.07
N ASP A 122 -5.75 13.73 -4.35
CA ASP A 122 -4.56 14.26 -3.66
C ASP A 122 -4.03 13.30 -2.57
N PHE A 123 -4.93 12.55 -1.93
CA PHE A 123 -4.59 11.53 -0.95
C PHE A 123 -3.92 10.30 -1.58
N LEU A 124 -4.46 9.80 -2.70
CA LEU A 124 -3.90 8.67 -3.45
C LEU A 124 -2.55 9.01 -4.10
N GLU A 125 -2.36 10.26 -4.54
CA GLU A 125 -1.08 10.72 -5.11
C GLU A 125 0.06 10.66 -4.09
N LYS A 126 -0.21 10.92 -2.81
CA LYS A 126 0.80 10.80 -1.74
C LYS A 126 1.27 9.36 -1.54
N ALA A 127 0.36 8.38 -1.58
CA ALA A 127 0.74 6.95 -1.54
C ALA A 127 1.70 6.62 -2.69
N ALA A 128 1.35 7.07 -3.90
CA ALA A 128 2.16 6.85 -5.10
C ALA A 128 3.48 7.65 -5.15
N GLU A 129 3.77 8.49 -4.15
CA GLU A 129 5.07 9.14 -3.94
C GLU A 129 5.90 8.41 -2.87
N GLY A 130 5.25 7.77 -1.90
CA GLY A 130 5.90 6.95 -0.88
C GLY A 130 6.33 5.56 -1.36
N LEU A 131 5.88 5.11 -2.53
CA LEU A 131 6.22 3.82 -3.16
C LEU A 131 7.28 3.99 -4.26
#